data_AF-A0A7I7M837-F1
#
_entry.id   AF-A0A7I7M837-F1
#
_cell.length_a   1.000
_cell.length_b   1.000
_cell.length_c   1.000
_cell.angle_alpha   90.00
_cell.angle_beta   90.00
_cell.angle_gamma   90.00
#
_symmetry.space_group_name_H-M   'P 1'
#
loop_
_entity.id
_entity.type
_entity.pdbx_description
1 polymer ?
#
loop_
_entity_poly.entity_id
_entity_poly.type
_entity_poly.pdbx_seq_one_letter_code
_entity_poly.pdbx_strand_id
1 'polypeptide(L)'
;MLTGVDSRKARQIEEQGFFSLMVERVEPTTRYVAVDGAVSRIEPGTDEQLVEMTHRYLSGDGAERYLQFARENLGANVAIFMQPQHWLSSDMGSF
;
A
#
# COMPACT_ATOMS: atom_id res chain seq x y z
N MET A 1 -3.73 1.56 -2.67
CA MET A 1 -2.38 1.87 -2.13
C MET A 1 -2.18 3.37 -2.16
N LEU A 2 -1.58 3.96 -1.12
CA LEU A 2 -1.19 5.37 -1.08
C LEU A 2 0.31 5.51 -1.41
N THR A 3 0.69 6.48 -2.25
CA THR A 3 2.09 6.77 -2.58
C THR A 3 2.27 8.20 -3.07
N GLY A 4 3.47 8.77 -2.93
CA GLY A 4 3.76 10.13 -3.42
C GLY A 4 3.52 10.28 -4.92
N VAL A 5 2.96 11.41 -5.33
CA VAL A 5 2.57 11.68 -6.72
C VAL A 5 3.77 11.61 -7.69
N ASP A 6 4.93 12.14 -7.29
CA ASP A 6 6.14 12.14 -8.12
C ASP A 6 7.01 10.88 -7.91
N SER A 7 6.49 9.88 -7.21
CA SER A 7 7.26 8.66 -6.97
C SER A 7 7.45 7.87 -8.26
N ARG A 8 8.65 7.30 -8.44
CA ARG A 8 8.94 6.36 -9.54
C ARG A 8 7.91 5.22 -9.60
N LYS A 9 7.43 4.78 -8.44
CA LYS A 9 6.39 3.75 -8.30
C LYS A 9 5.06 4.20 -8.92
N ALA A 10 4.59 5.41 -8.60
CA ALA A 10 3.35 5.96 -9.17
C ALA A 10 3.44 6.02 -10.70
N ARG A 11 4.54 6.59 -11.22
CA ARG A 11 4.79 6.70 -12.67
C ARG A 11 4.77 5.34 -13.37
N GLN A 12 5.46 4.34 -12.80
CA GLN A 12 5.52 3.01 -13.40
C GLN A 12 4.16 2.29 -13.38
N ILE A 13 3.38 2.43 -12.30
CA ILE A 13 2.06 1.80 -12.21
C ILE A 13 1.08 2.47 -13.18
N GLU A 14 1.13 3.80 -13.30
CA GLU A 14 0.31 4.54 -14.28
C GLU A 14 0.66 4.15 -15.72
N GLU A 15 1.96 4.09 -16.06
CA GLU A 15 2.44 3.71 -17.40
C GLU A 15 2.04 2.27 -17.79
N GLN A 16 2.08 1.33 -16.84
CA GLN A 16 1.77 -0.08 -17.11
C GLN A 16 0.28 -0.41 -16.94
N GLY A 17 -0.46 0.35 -16.13
CA GLY A 17 -1.86 0.08 -15.83
C GLY A 17 -2.10 -1.25 -15.10
N PHE A 18 -1.07 -1.88 -14.57
CA PHE A 18 -1.12 -3.20 -13.95
C PHE A 18 -0.03 -3.35 -12.90
N PHE A 19 -0.32 -3.98 -11.77
CA PHE A 19 0.69 -4.20 -10.73
C PHE A 19 0.37 -5.42 -9.85
N SER A 20 1.40 -5.83 -9.10
CA SER A 20 1.37 -6.94 -8.16
C SER A 20 1.54 -6.44 -6.73
N LEU A 21 0.81 -7.03 -5.79
CA LEU A 21 1.00 -6.85 -4.35
C LEU A 21 1.24 -8.19 -3.70
N MET A 22 2.26 -8.27 -2.84
CA MET A 22 2.54 -9.45 -2.03
C MET A 22 2.49 -9.07 -0.55
N VAL A 23 1.83 -9.92 0.24
CA VAL A 23 1.91 -9.90 1.70
C VAL A 23 2.43 -11.25 2.13
N GLU A 24 3.45 -11.24 2.98
CA GLU A 24 4.05 -12.45 3.53
C GLU A 24 4.27 -12.35 5.03
N ARG A 25 4.40 -13.51 5.63
CA ARG A 25 4.78 -13.74 7.02
C ARG A 25 5.77 -14.90 7.02
N VAL A 26 6.85 -14.77 7.78
CA VAL A 26 7.89 -15.81 7.87
C VAL A 26 7.81 -16.66 9.15
N GLU A 27 7.29 -16.12 10.25
CA GLU A 27 7.18 -16.83 11.53
C GLU A 27 5.73 -17.04 11.96
N PRO A 28 5.33 -18.25 12.42
CA PRO A 28 6.16 -19.43 12.67
C PRO A 28 6.41 -20.28 11.41
N THR A 29 5.68 -20.03 10.32
CA THR A 29 5.87 -20.70 9.03
C THR A 29 5.74 -19.69 7.91
N THR A 30 6.46 -19.91 6.81
CA THR A 30 6.39 -19.05 5.63
C THR A 30 5.04 -19.18 4.95
N ARG A 31 4.31 -18.07 4.89
CA ARG A 31 3.03 -17.94 4.19
C ARG A 31 3.02 -16.67 3.39
N TYR A 32 2.47 -16.73 2.18
CA TYR A 32 2.28 -15.54 1.36
C TYR A 32 1.01 -15.60 0.54
N VAL A 33 0.57 -14.41 0.16
CA VAL A 33 -0.38 -14.19 -0.92
C VAL A 33 0.17 -13.09 -1.82
N ALA A 34 0.20 -13.38 -3.12
CA ALA A 34 0.47 -12.42 -4.18
C ALA A 34 -0.80 -12.24 -5.00
N VAL A 35 -1.12 -11.00 -5.31
CA VAL A 35 -2.29 -10.61 -6.09
C VAL A 35 -1.86 -9.67 -7.18
N ASP A 36 -2.22 -10.04 -8.41
CA ASP A 36 -1.96 -9.26 -9.60
C ASP A 36 -3.28 -8.72 -10.16
N GLY A 37 -3.26 -7.50 -10.69
CA GLY A 37 -4.45 -6.94 -11.31
C GLY A 37 -4.22 -5.61 -12.02
N ALA A 38 -5.16 -5.30 -12.90
CA ALA A 38 -5.22 -4.01 -13.56
C ALA A 38 -5.53 -2.89 -12.56
N VAL A 39 -4.98 -1.71 -12.81
CA VAL A 39 -5.34 -0.48 -12.11
C VAL A 39 -6.78 -0.13 -12.51
N SER A 40 -7.67 -0.09 -11.52
CA SER A 40 -9.08 0.26 -11.76
C SER A 40 -9.31 1.77 -11.77
N ARG A 41 -8.54 2.52 -10.97
CA ARG A 41 -8.47 3.99 -10.99
C ARG A 41 -7.26 4.51 -10.20
N ILE A 42 -6.87 5.74 -10.51
CA ILE A 42 -5.89 6.54 -9.76
C ILE A 42 -6.56 7.86 -9.42
N GLU A 43 -6.53 8.24 -8.15
CA GLU A 43 -7.18 9.46 -7.64
C GLU A 43 -6.21 10.22 -6.73
N PRO A 44 -6.37 11.54 -6.55
CA PRO A 44 -5.65 12.26 -5.50
C PRO A 44 -5.88 11.60 -4.13
N GLY A 45 -4.81 11.41 -3.36
CA GLY A 45 -4.89 10.88 -2.00
C GLY A 45 -5.50 11.92 -1.06
N THR A 46 -6.35 11.47 -0.13
CA THR A 46 -7.00 12.36 0.87
C THR A 46 -6.31 12.29 2.23
N ASP A 47 -6.54 13.31 3.06
CA ASP A 47 -6.02 13.31 4.44
C ASP A 47 -6.66 12.18 5.27
N GLU A 48 -7.95 11.87 5.04
CA GLU A 48 -8.63 10.77 5.71
C GLU A 48 -7.97 9.42 5.38
N GLN A 49 -7.54 9.21 4.13
CA GLN A 49 -6.80 8.02 3.74
C GLN A 49 -5.42 7.94 4.40
N LEU A 50 -4.73 9.08 4.56
CA LEU A 50 -3.46 9.15 5.29
C LEU A 50 -3.66 8.80 6.77
N VAL A 51 -4.71 9.35 7.40
CA VAL A 51 -5.10 9.07 8.79
C VAL A 51 -5.45 7.59 8.97
N GLU A 52 -6.33 7.06 8.11
CA GLU A 52 -6.72 5.65 8.13
C GLU A 52 -5.49 4.74 8.01
N MET A 53 -4.61 5.01 7.03
CA MET A 53 -3.39 4.22 6.84
C MET A 53 -2.44 4.30 8.03
N THR A 54 -2.31 5.48 8.65
CA THR A 54 -1.43 5.66 9.81
C THR A 54 -1.92 4.85 10.99
N HIS A 55 -3.22 4.91 11.30
CA HIS A 55 -3.79 4.20 12.45
C HIS A 55 -3.81 2.68 12.32
N ARG A 56 -3.60 2.13 11.12
CA ARG A 56 -3.38 0.69 10.93
C ARG A 56 -2.06 0.20 11.54
N TYR A 57 -1.07 1.07 11.72
CA TYR A 57 0.28 0.69 12.18
C TYR A 57 0.74 1.45 13.43
N LEU A 58 0.24 2.65 13.66
CA LEU A 58 0.61 3.50 14.79
C LEU A 58 -0.63 3.84 15.62
N SER A 59 -0.44 4.01 16.92
CA SER A 59 -1.49 4.44 17.85
C SER A 59 -0.98 5.50 18.82
N GLY A 60 -1.91 6.21 19.47
CA GLY A 60 -1.62 7.28 20.43
C GLY A 60 -0.70 8.36 19.87
N ASP A 61 0.17 8.90 20.74
CA ASP A 61 1.10 9.99 20.42
C ASP A 61 2.03 9.68 19.23
N GLY A 62 2.30 8.39 18.96
CA GLY A 62 3.07 7.98 17.80
C GLY A 62 2.37 8.30 16.48
N ALA A 63 1.07 8.02 16.41
CA ALA A 63 0.26 8.31 15.23
C ALA A 63 0.14 9.83 15.01
N GLU A 64 -0.14 10.59 16.06
CA GLU A 64 -0.30 12.04 15.98
C GLU A 64 0.97 12.75 15.49
N ARG A 65 2.13 12.39 16.05
CA ARG A 65 3.42 12.94 15.61
C ARG A 65 3.73 12.60 14.16
N TYR A 66 3.41 11.38 13.73
CA TYR A 66 3.61 10.99 12.33
C TYR A 66 2.68 11.77 11.39
N LEU A 67 1.40 11.94 11.74
CA LEU A 67 0.46 12.69 10.92
C LEU A 67 0.86 14.16 10.78
N GLN A 68 1.31 14.78 11.87
CA GLN A 68 1.86 16.14 11.81
C GLN A 68 3.07 16.20 10.86
N PHE A 69 4.05 15.33 11.07
CA PHE A 69 5.23 15.26 10.21
C PHE A 69 4.84 15.04 8.74
N ALA A 70 3.92 14.12 8.47
CA ALA A 70 3.49 13.79 7.13
C ALA A 70 2.85 14.99 6.42
N ARG A 71 1.96 15.73 7.10
CA ARG A 71 1.30 16.91 6.52
C ARG A 71 2.27 18.07 6.25
N GLU A 72 3.28 18.23 7.10
CA GLU A 72 4.25 19.32 6.98
C GLU A 72 5.37 19.01 5.99
N ASN A 73 5.76 17.74 5.85
CA ASN A 73 7.01 17.35 5.19
C ASN A 73 6.82 16.38 4.01
N LEU A 74 5.73 15.61 3.97
CA LEU A 74 5.46 14.68 2.89
C LEU A 74 4.51 15.35 1.90
N GLY A 75 4.94 15.43 0.64
CA GLY A 75 4.14 16.01 -0.43
C GLY A 75 2.85 15.24 -0.73
N ALA A 76 2.13 15.70 -1.76
CA ALA A 76 0.86 15.09 -2.16
C ALA A 76 1.02 13.61 -2.52
N ASN A 77 0.01 12.82 -2.17
CA ASN A 77 -0.10 11.41 -2.51
C ASN A 77 -1.16 11.18 -3.60
N VAL A 78 -1.06 10.03 -4.25
CA VAL A 78 -2.13 9.43 -5.06
C VAL A 78 -2.60 8.13 -4.41
N ALA A 79 -3.90 7.88 -4.52
CA ALA A 79 -4.53 6.62 -4.18
C ALA A 79 -4.72 5.78 -5.45
N ILE A 80 -4.02 4.64 -5.50
CA ILE A 80 -4.07 3.70 -6.62
C ILE A 80 -4.93 2.51 -6.22
N PHE A 81 -5.95 2.20 -7.01
CA PHE A 81 -6.86 1.07 -6.80
C PHE A 81 -6.61 -0.02 -7.83
N MET A 82 -6.69 -1.28 -7.39
CA MET A 82 -6.54 -2.46 -8.23
C MET A 82 -7.88 -3.17 -8.36
N GLN A 83 -8.18 -3.70 -9.54
CA GLN A 83 -9.14 -4.78 -9.69
C GLN A 83 -8.38 -6.12 -9.61
N PRO A 84 -8.49 -6.89 -8.52
CA PRO A 84 -7.77 -8.17 -8.39
C PRO A 84 -8.18 -9.15 -9.49
N GLN A 85 -7.21 -9.81 -10.13
CA GLN A 85 -7.45 -10.75 -11.22
C GLN A 85 -6.78 -12.10 -11.00
N HIS A 86 -5.51 -12.11 -10.61
CA HIS A 86 -4.76 -13.36 -10.40
C HIS A 86 -4.30 -13.46 -8.95
N TRP A 87 -4.52 -14.62 -8.34
CA TRP A 87 -4.19 -14.90 -6.95
C TRP A 87 -3.24 -16.09 -6.89
N LEU A 88 -2.12 -15.91 -6.21
CA LEU A 88 -1.19 -16.98 -5.88
C LEU A 88 -0.94 -16.96 -4.37
N SER A 89 -1.26 -18.04 -3.68
CA SER A 89 -1.00 -18.18 -2.25
C SER A 89 -0.28 -19.48 -1.95
N SER A 90 0.50 -19.46 -0.87
CA SER A 90 1.14 -20.66 -0.33
C SER A 90 1.25 -20.60 1.18
N ASP A 91 1.12 -21.76 1.81
CA ASP A 91 1.51 -22.01 3.19
C ASP A 91 2.51 -23.15 3.17
N MET A 92 3.77 -22.85 3.50
CA MET A 92 4.85 -23.82 3.44
C MET A 92 4.80 -24.81 4.62
N GLY A 93 3.93 -24.57 5.62
CA GLY A 93 3.88 -25.39 6.82
C GLY A 93 5.16 -25.34 7.65
N SER A 94 5.22 -26.16 8.71
CA SER A 94 6.44 -26.41 9.47
C SER A 94 7.05 -27.70 8.92
N PHE A 95 8.26 -27.62 8.36
CA PHE A 95 9.04 -28.79 7.98
C PHE A 95 9.36 -29.67 9.19
#